data_AF-A0AAU8CSG3-F1
#
_entry.id   AF-A0AAU8CSG3-F1
#
_cell.length_a   1.000
_cell.length_b   1.000
_cell.length_c   1.000
_cell.angle_alpha   90.00
_cell.angle_beta   90.00
_cell.angle_gamma   90.00
#
_symmetry.space_group_name_H-M   'P 1'
#
loop_
_entity.id
_entity.type
_entity.pdbx_description
1 polymer ?
#
loop_
_entity_poly.entity_id
_entity_poly.type
_entity_poly.pdbx_seq_one_letter_code
_entity_poly.pdbx_strand_id
1 'polypeptide(L)'
;MLETLTSQTELSWSAFYETLRIPEKPKAIRDADEALRAAAAARAQGQTRHIEAGQLLSQQKLGEAPAITQTAVDAVGAELATLIEAENAAHEVSRKARKAYADTVVADLEEPLRRYRDAIEGQITALEDLLAVGSVLRRDASAAGVRLPSKLPELCPTLLGQLKTMRTLMARV
;
A
#
# COMPACT_ATOMS: atom_id res chain seq x y z
N MET A 1 19.15 -13.73 -45.61
CA MET A 1 17.69 -13.47 -45.55
C MET A 1 17.18 -13.72 -44.13
N LEU A 2 17.72 -12.99 -43.15
CA LEU A 2 17.29 -13.00 -41.73
C LEU A 2 17.52 -11.60 -41.14
N GLU A 3 17.21 -10.57 -41.92
CA GLU A 3 16.84 -9.26 -41.39
C GLU A 3 15.32 -9.26 -41.29
N THR A 4 14.76 -8.54 -40.31
CA THR A 4 13.34 -8.45 -39.93
C THR A 4 12.81 -9.50 -38.94
N LEU A 5 13.33 -9.49 -37.70
CA LEU A 5 12.56 -9.91 -36.51
C LEU A 5 12.69 -8.94 -35.32
N THR A 6 13.23 -7.73 -35.52
CA THR A 6 13.38 -6.71 -34.46
C THR A 6 12.33 -5.62 -34.50
N SER A 7 11.18 -5.87 -35.11
CA SER A 7 10.10 -4.89 -35.17
C SER A 7 8.78 -5.55 -34.85
N GLN A 8 8.46 -5.61 -33.55
CA GLN A 8 7.11 -5.36 -33.03
C GLN A 8 7.09 -5.48 -31.50
N THR A 9 6.77 -4.35 -30.85
CA THR A 9 6.19 -4.27 -29.50
C THR A 9 7.12 -4.34 -28.28
N GLU A 10 8.27 -3.67 -28.30
CA GLU A 10 8.88 -3.26 -27.03
C GLU A 10 8.15 -2.01 -26.53
N LEU A 11 7.07 -2.21 -25.77
CA LEU A 11 6.82 -1.33 -24.63
C LEU A 11 8.10 -1.42 -23.80
N SER A 12 8.97 -0.41 -23.90
CA SER A 12 10.21 -0.39 -23.14
C SER A 12 9.86 -0.58 -21.66
N TRP A 13 10.68 -1.32 -20.91
CA TRP A 13 10.46 -1.53 -19.48
C TRP A 13 10.27 -0.20 -18.70
N SER A 14 10.80 0.90 -19.23
CA SER A 14 10.53 2.26 -18.76
C SER A 14 9.07 2.71 -18.95
N ALA A 15 8.44 2.45 -20.10
CA ALA A 15 7.02 2.71 -20.33
C ALA A 15 6.14 1.85 -19.43
N PHE A 16 6.55 0.60 -19.16
CA PHE A 16 5.86 -0.26 -18.20
C PHE A 16 5.98 0.26 -16.75
N TYR A 17 7.15 0.75 -16.35
CA TYR A 17 7.34 1.37 -15.04
C TYR A 17 6.45 2.61 -14.83
N GLU A 18 6.24 3.42 -15.86
CA GLU A 18 5.29 4.54 -15.82
C GLU A 18 3.85 4.07 -15.56
N THR A 19 3.47 2.87 -16.01
CA THR A 19 2.13 2.28 -15.73
C THR A 19 1.97 1.72 -14.32
N LEU A 20 3.07 1.51 -13.57
CA LEU A 20 3.05 1.07 -12.17
C LEU A 20 3.04 2.23 -11.17
N ARG A 21 2.89 3.47 -11.64
CA ARG A 21 2.89 4.64 -10.77
C ARG A 21 1.64 4.67 -9.90
N ILE A 22 1.88 4.81 -8.60
CA ILE A 22 0.81 5.11 -7.64
C ILE A 22 0.38 6.56 -7.90
N PRO A 23 -0.91 6.82 -8.16
CA PRO A 23 -1.41 8.16 -8.39
C PRO A 23 -1.15 9.07 -7.17
N GLU A 24 -1.22 10.39 -7.36
CA GLU A 24 -1.15 11.30 -6.23
C GLU A 24 -2.42 11.21 -5.39
N LYS A 25 -2.28 11.44 -4.08
CA LYS A 25 -3.44 11.47 -3.18
C LYS A 25 -4.38 12.61 -3.60
N PRO A 26 -5.68 12.32 -3.83
CA PRO A 26 -6.62 13.34 -4.25
C PRO A 26 -6.81 14.39 -3.17
N LYS A 27 -7.05 15.63 -3.60
CA LYS A 27 -7.31 16.77 -2.71
C LYS A 27 -8.42 16.48 -1.69
N ALA A 28 -9.43 15.70 -2.07
CA ALA A 28 -10.53 15.30 -1.18
C ALA A 28 -10.07 14.59 0.11
N ILE A 29 -8.98 13.80 0.07
CA ILE A 29 -8.43 13.19 1.30
C ILE A 29 -7.79 14.26 2.17
N ARG A 30 -7.06 15.20 1.56
CA ARG A 30 -6.42 16.29 2.30
C ARG A 30 -7.47 17.17 2.98
N ASP A 31 -8.50 17.55 2.24
CA ASP A 31 -9.61 18.37 2.74
C ASP A 31 -10.36 17.64 3.88
N ALA A 32 -10.59 16.32 3.75
CA ALA A 32 -11.20 15.50 4.80
C ALA A 32 -10.31 15.37 6.05
N ASP A 33 -9.00 15.23 5.88
CA ASP A 33 -8.03 15.16 6.99
C ASP A 33 -7.86 16.52 7.69
N GLU A 34 -8.00 17.62 6.97
CA GLU A 34 -8.07 18.98 7.53
C GLU A 34 -9.36 19.18 8.32
N ALA A 35 -10.51 18.75 7.78
CA ALA A 35 -11.79 18.81 8.49
C ALA A 35 -11.81 17.97 9.77
N LEU A 36 -11.23 16.77 9.74
CA LEU A 36 -11.08 15.93 10.93
C LEU A 36 -10.21 16.60 12.00
N ARG A 37 -9.09 17.20 11.60
CA ARG A 37 -8.23 17.96 12.53
C ARG A 37 -8.97 19.14 13.15
N ALA A 38 -9.76 19.87 12.36
CA ALA A 38 -10.56 20.98 12.86
C ALA A 38 -11.64 20.51 13.86
N ALA A 39 -12.34 19.41 13.56
CA ALA A 39 -13.35 18.85 14.44
C ALA A 39 -12.74 18.33 15.76
N ALA A 40 -11.61 17.63 15.70
CA ALA A 40 -10.89 17.17 16.89
C ALA A 40 -10.38 18.34 17.75
N ALA A 41 -9.90 19.43 17.14
CA ALA A 41 -9.51 20.64 17.84
C ALA A 41 -10.71 21.32 18.53
N ALA A 42 -11.87 21.39 17.85
CA ALA A 42 -13.09 21.93 18.42
C ALA A 42 -13.58 21.10 19.63
N ARG A 43 -13.58 19.76 19.53
CA ARG A 43 -13.89 18.87 20.66
C ARG A 43 -12.90 19.05 21.81
N ALA A 44 -11.60 19.12 21.53
CA ALA A 44 -10.59 19.35 22.56
C ALA A 44 -10.81 20.69 23.30
N GLN A 45 -11.13 21.76 22.57
CA GLN A 45 -11.45 23.06 23.16
C GLN A 45 -12.72 23.01 24.00
N GLY A 46 -13.78 22.34 23.52
CA GLY A 46 -15.00 22.13 24.30
C GLY A 46 -14.74 21.36 25.59
N GLN A 47 -13.85 20.35 25.54
CA GLN A 47 -13.49 19.55 26.70
C GLN A 47 -12.77 20.38 27.75
N THR A 48 -11.84 21.23 27.33
CA THR A 48 -11.16 22.18 28.21
C THR A 48 -12.15 23.10 28.91
N ARG A 49 -13.10 23.70 28.16
CA ARG A 49 -14.13 24.57 28.75
C ARG A 49 -15.00 23.83 29.77
N HIS A 50 -15.37 22.58 29.50
CA HIS A 50 -16.15 21.78 30.45
C HIS A 50 -15.37 21.48 31.75
N ILE A 51 -14.08 21.16 31.64
CA ILE A 51 -13.21 20.93 32.80
C ILE A 51 -13.06 22.23 33.60
N GLU A 52 -12.82 23.36 32.94
CA GLU A 52 -12.71 24.68 33.57
C GLU A 52 -14.02 25.06 34.29
N ALA A 53 -15.17 24.84 33.64
CA ALA A 53 -16.49 25.07 34.24
C ALA A 53 -16.71 24.23 35.51
N GLY A 54 -16.33 22.95 35.49
CA GLY A 54 -16.40 22.07 36.67
C GLY A 54 -15.43 22.47 37.79
N GLN A 55 -14.24 22.97 37.44
CA GLN A 55 -13.29 23.50 38.42
C GLN A 55 -13.82 24.79 39.07
N LEU A 56 -14.38 25.71 38.28
CA LEU A 56 -15.01 26.93 38.79
C LEU A 56 -16.19 26.65 39.70
N LEU A 57 -16.99 25.61 39.40
CA LEU A 57 -18.10 25.19 40.25
C LEU A 57 -17.61 24.63 41.59
N SER A 58 -16.56 23.80 41.58
CA SER A 58 -16.04 23.17 42.81
C SER A 58 -15.28 24.13 43.73
N GLN A 59 -14.75 25.24 43.20
CA GLN A 59 -13.99 26.24 43.97
C GLN A 59 -14.87 27.33 44.62
N GLN A 60 -16.20 27.24 44.50
CA GLN A 60 -17.09 28.27 45.04
C GLN A 60 -17.10 28.28 46.58
N LYS A 61 -16.97 29.48 47.15
CA LYS A 61 -17.04 29.69 48.60
C LYS A 61 -18.50 29.81 49.05
N LEU A 62 -18.82 29.18 50.18
CA LEU A 62 -20.14 29.27 50.79
C LEU A 62 -20.42 30.72 51.23
N GLY A 63 -21.52 31.30 50.74
CA GLY A 63 -21.98 32.64 51.10
C GLY A 63 -21.67 33.76 50.09
N GLU A 64 -20.90 33.48 49.04
CA GLU A 64 -20.72 34.39 47.89
C GLU A 64 -21.68 34.01 46.74
N ALA A 65 -22.01 34.97 45.86
CA ALA A 65 -22.83 34.69 44.69
C ALA A 65 -22.08 33.72 43.74
N PRO A 66 -22.75 32.68 43.20
CA PRO A 66 -22.09 31.65 42.41
C PRO A 66 -21.60 32.20 41.07
N ALA A 67 -20.32 31.98 40.74
CA ALA A 67 -19.71 32.39 39.48
C ALA A 67 -20.19 31.55 38.27
N ILE A 68 -20.60 30.31 38.53
CA ILE A 68 -21.18 29.39 37.54
C ILE A 68 -22.20 28.48 38.22
N THR A 69 -23.28 28.10 37.54
CA THR A 69 -24.28 27.17 38.07
C THR A 69 -24.05 25.76 37.56
N GLN A 70 -24.55 24.73 38.27
CA GLN A 70 -24.56 23.35 37.77
C GLN A 70 -25.22 23.26 36.39
N THR A 71 -26.32 23.98 36.18
CA THR A 71 -27.01 24.05 34.89
C THR A 71 -26.15 24.59 33.75
N ALA A 72 -25.24 25.53 34.04
CA ALA A 72 -24.30 26.05 33.06
C ALA A 72 -23.19 25.04 32.73
N VAL A 73 -22.70 24.28 33.73
CA VAL A 73 -21.76 23.17 33.51
C VAL A 73 -22.41 22.08 32.66
N ASP A 74 -23.65 21.70 32.98
CA ASP A 74 -24.41 20.68 32.25
C ASP A 74 -24.69 21.13 30.80
N ALA A 75 -24.95 22.42 30.58
CA ALA A 75 -25.12 22.98 29.23
C ALA A 75 -23.84 22.84 28.39
N VAL A 76 -22.67 23.15 28.95
CA VAL A 76 -21.37 22.93 28.29
C VAL A 76 -21.11 21.43 28.06
N GLY A 77 -21.54 20.57 28.98
CA GLY A 77 -21.50 19.11 28.81
C GLY A 77 -22.39 18.61 27.67
N ALA A 78 -23.56 19.22 27.46
CA ALA A 78 -24.43 18.89 26.34
C ALA A 78 -23.83 19.32 24.98
N GLU A 79 -23.11 20.45 24.92
CA GLU A 79 -22.40 20.89 23.72
C GLU A 79 -21.30 19.90 23.29
N LEU A 80 -20.64 19.23 24.25
CA LEU A 80 -19.63 18.22 23.97
C LEU A 80 -20.17 17.04 23.16
N ALA A 81 -21.40 16.61 23.42
CA ALA A 81 -22.00 15.50 22.67
C ALA A 81 -22.07 15.84 21.17
N THR A 82 -22.48 17.07 20.83
CA THR A 82 -22.54 17.55 19.45
C THR A 82 -21.14 17.63 18.81
N LEU A 83 -20.13 18.05 19.57
CA LEU A 83 -18.74 18.10 19.09
C LEU A 83 -18.15 16.70 18.84
N ILE A 84 -18.48 15.73 19.67
CA ILE A 84 -18.07 14.32 19.50
C ILE A 84 -18.74 13.74 18.25
N GLU A 85 -20.04 13.99 18.04
CA GLU A 85 -20.74 13.57 16.84
C GLU A 85 -20.14 14.19 15.57
N ALA A 86 -19.79 15.49 15.62
CA ALA A 86 -19.13 16.17 14.51
C ALA A 86 -17.74 15.58 14.21
N GLU A 87 -16.94 15.26 15.23
CA GLU A 87 -15.65 14.57 15.06
C GLU A 87 -15.82 13.18 14.43
N ASN A 88 -16.79 12.40 14.93
CA ASN A 88 -17.08 11.07 14.39
C ASN A 88 -17.53 11.13 12.92
N ALA A 89 -18.36 12.10 12.56
CA ALA A 89 -18.78 12.32 11.18
C ALA A 89 -17.59 12.68 10.28
N ALA A 90 -16.71 13.60 10.73
CA ALA A 90 -15.50 13.97 10.00
C ALA A 90 -14.54 12.77 9.84
N HIS A 91 -14.44 11.92 10.87
CA HIS A 91 -13.63 10.71 10.84
C HIS A 91 -14.14 9.71 9.79
N GLU A 92 -15.46 9.52 9.72
CA GLU A 92 -16.06 8.62 8.73
C GLU A 92 -15.88 9.14 7.30
N VAL A 93 -15.96 10.46 7.10
CA VAL A 93 -15.66 11.08 5.79
C VAL A 93 -14.20 10.85 5.37
N SER A 94 -13.23 11.09 6.27
CA SER A 94 -11.81 10.82 5.98
C SER A 94 -11.56 9.34 5.68
N ARG A 95 -12.15 8.43 6.47
CA ARG A 95 -12.05 6.98 6.24
C ARG A 95 -12.59 6.58 4.87
N LYS A 96 -13.79 7.07 4.50
CA LYS A 96 -14.40 6.79 3.20
C LYS A 96 -13.55 7.31 2.05
N ALA A 97 -13.02 8.53 2.15
CA ALA A 97 -12.16 9.12 1.12
C ALA A 97 -10.87 8.31 0.92
N ARG A 98 -10.22 7.88 2.01
CA ARG A 98 -9.02 7.03 1.96
C ARG A 98 -9.30 5.65 1.38
N LYS A 99 -10.42 5.04 1.79
CA LYS A 99 -10.83 3.73 1.28
C LYS A 99 -11.12 3.79 -0.22
N ALA A 100 -11.92 4.75 -0.67
CA ALA A 100 -12.23 4.92 -2.09
C ALA A 100 -10.97 5.08 -2.95
N TYR A 101 -10.01 5.87 -2.47
CA TYR A 101 -8.72 6.03 -3.15
C TYR A 101 -7.91 4.73 -3.17
N ALA A 102 -7.81 4.02 -2.04
CA ALA A 102 -7.11 2.74 -1.98
C ALA A 102 -7.74 1.70 -2.93
N ASP A 103 -9.07 1.59 -2.93
CA ASP A 103 -9.81 0.68 -3.81
C ASP A 103 -9.56 1.01 -5.29
N THR A 104 -9.51 2.31 -5.64
CA THR A 104 -9.19 2.76 -7.01
C THR A 104 -7.76 2.40 -7.40
N VAL A 105 -6.78 2.69 -6.53
CA VAL A 105 -5.37 2.38 -6.78
C VAL A 105 -5.15 0.87 -6.95
N VAL A 106 -5.79 0.05 -6.11
CA VAL A 106 -5.70 -1.41 -6.21
C VAL A 106 -6.26 -1.90 -7.54
N ALA A 107 -7.44 -1.41 -7.94
CA ALA A 107 -8.03 -1.78 -9.22
C ALA A 107 -7.18 -1.34 -10.41
N ASP A 108 -6.62 -0.12 -10.37
CA ASP A 108 -5.77 0.42 -11.44
C ASP A 108 -4.44 -0.35 -11.57
N LEU A 109 -3.90 -0.86 -10.45
CA LEU A 109 -2.63 -1.60 -10.43
C LEU A 109 -2.78 -3.10 -10.68
N GLU A 110 -3.99 -3.67 -10.56
CA GLU A 110 -4.22 -5.10 -10.70
C GLU A 110 -3.72 -5.63 -12.06
N GLU A 111 -4.14 -4.98 -13.15
CA GLU A 111 -3.76 -5.37 -14.50
C GLU A 111 -2.26 -5.18 -14.78
N PRO A 112 -1.64 -4.01 -14.51
CA PRO A 112 -0.19 -3.84 -14.61
C PRO A 112 0.59 -4.87 -13.80
N LEU A 113 0.23 -5.13 -12.54
CA LEU A 113 0.93 -6.11 -11.71
C LEU A 113 0.78 -7.53 -12.25
N ARG A 114 -0.39 -7.88 -12.78
CA ARG A 114 -0.60 -9.16 -13.46
C ARG A 114 0.33 -9.31 -14.66
N ARG A 115 0.39 -8.29 -15.53
CA ARG A 115 1.30 -8.28 -16.69
C ARG A 115 2.76 -8.37 -16.28
N TYR A 116 3.15 -7.71 -15.19
CA TYR A 116 4.51 -7.80 -14.65
C TYR A 116 4.85 -9.24 -14.27
N ARG A 117 3.96 -9.89 -13.52
CA ARG A 117 4.13 -11.28 -13.09
C ARG A 117 4.21 -12.21 -14.29
N ASP A 118 3.27 -12.10 -15.23
CA ASP A 118 3.21 -12.95 -16.41
C ASP A 118 4.49 -12.78 -17.27
N ALA A 119 5.03 -11.56 -17.37
CA ALA A 119 6.29 -11.31 -18.05
C ALA A 119 7.50 -11.95 -17.33
N ILE A 120 7.57 -11.88 -15.99
CA ILE A 120 8.59 -12.59 -15.21
C ILE A 120 8.49 -14.10 -15.42
N GLU A 121 7.28 -14.66 -15.37
CA GLU A 121 7.05 -16.09 -15.60
C GLU A 121 7.47 -16.53 -17.00
N GLY A 122 7.19 -15.72 -18.01
CA GLY A 122 7.65 -15.93 -19.38
C GLY A 122 9.18 -15.98 -19.47
N GLN A 123 9.88 -15.04 -18.83
CA GLN A 123 11.34 -15.01 -18.81
C GLN A 123 11.96 -16.19 -18.03
N ILE A 124 11.35 -16.58 -16.91
CA ILE A 124 11.77 -17.78 -16.16
C ILE A 124 11.64 -19.03 -17.03
N THR A 125 10.52 -19.16 -17.75
CA THR A 125 10.28 -20.30 -18.64
C THR A 125 11.30 -20.35 -19.77
N ALA A 126 11.55 -19.23 -20.44
CA ALA A 126 12.57 -19.14 -21.48
C ALA A 126 13.98 -19.50 -20.95
N LEU A 127 14.31 -19.08 -19.72
CA LEU A 127 15.59 -19.40 -19.10
C LEU A 127 15.68 -20.89 -18.71
N GLU A 128 14.59 -21.49 -18.22
CA GLU A 128 14.53 -22.93 -17.94
C GLU A 128 14.75 -23.78 -19.19
N ASP A 129 14.09 -23.42 -20.29
CA ASP A 129 14.26 -24.12 -21.57
C ASP A 129 15.71 -24.07 -22.04
N LEU A 130 16.35 -22.89 -21.96
CA LEU A 130 17.75 -22.72 -22.33
C LEU A 130 18.70 -23.52 -21.42
N LEU A 131 18.48 -23.49 -20.10
CA LEU A 131 19.30 -24.23 -19.14
C LEU A 131 19.09 -25.74 -19.25
N ALA A 132 17.89 -26.20 -19.65
CA ALA A 132 17.64 -27.62 -19.92
C ALA A 132 18.52 -28.14 -21.06
N VAL A 133 18.69 -27.36 -22.14
CA VAL A 133 19.63 -27.69 -23.23
C VAL A 133 21.06 -27.82 -22.69
N GLY A 134 21.50 -26.90 -21.84
CA GLY A 134 22.83 -26.97 -21.20
C GLY A 134 23.00 -28.23 -20.33
N SER A 135 21.96 -28.61 -19.59
CA SER A 135 21.97 -29.84 -18.78
C SER A 135 22.04 -31.11 -19.64
N VAL A 136 21.36 -31.14 -20.79
CA VAL A 136 21.43 -32.26 -21.75
C VAL A 136 22.83 -32.34 -22.36
N LEU A 137 23.39 -31.20 -22.82
CA LEU A 137 24.75 -31.14 -23.37
C LEU A 137 25.80 -31.64 -22.37
N ARG A 138 25.69 -31.26 -21.09
CA ARG A 138 26.57 -31.75 -20.03
C ARG A 138 26.50 -33.28 -19.89
N ARG A 139 25.28 -33.83 -19.88
CA ARG A 139 25.06 -35.28 -19.76
C ARG A 139 25.70 -36.01 -20.94
N ASP A 140 25.49 -35.51 -22.15
CA ASP A 140 25.98 -36.13 -23.37
C ASP A 140 27.50 -36.04 -23.49
N ALA A 141 28.08 -34.88 -23.13
CA ALA A 141 29.54 -34.71 -23.04
C ALA A 141 30.17 -35.64 -22.00
N SER A 142 29.54 -35.80 -20.83
CA SER A 142 29.99 -36.75 -19.81
C SER A 142 29.91 -38.20 -20.26
N ALA A 143 28.85 -38.58 -20.99
CA ALA A 143 28.70 -39.92 -21.55
C ALA A 143 29.74 -40.22 -22.64
N ALA A 144 30.11 -39.20 -23.42
CA ALA A 144 31.17 -39.29 -24.44
C ALA A 144 32.60 -39.16 -23.88
N GLY A 145 32.76 -38.91 -22.57
CA GLY A 145 34.08 -38.66 -21.95
C GLY A 145 34.74 -37.35 -22.39
N VAL A 146 34.00 -36.43 -23.01
CA VAL A 146 34.50 -35.15 -23.54
C VAL A 146 34.42 -34.09 -22.45
N ARG A 147 35.52 -33.37 -22.24
CA ARG A 147 35.55 -32.20 -21.36
C ARG A 147 35.13 -30.96 -22.13
N LEU A 148 34.08 -30.30 -21.65
CA LEU A 148 33.61 -29.02 -22.22
C LEU A 148 34.56 -27.87 -21.80
N PRO A 149 34.79 -26.88 -22.66
CA PRO A 149 35.65 -25.74 -22.35
C PRO A 149 35.00 -24.74 -21.37
N SER A 150 33.69 -24.83 -21.16
CA SER A 150 32.94 -23.97 -20.23
C SER A 150 32.31 -24.80 -19.12
N LYS A 151 32.31 -24.25 -17.90
CA LYS A 151 31.64 -24.83 -16.73
C LYS A 151 30.14 -24.51 -16.67
N LEU A 152 29.63 -23.66 -17.57
CA LEU A 152 28.24 -23.23 -17.55
C LEU A 152 27.25 -24.42 -17.67
N PRO A 153 27.45 -25.40 -18.57
CA PRO A 153 26.64 -26.62 -18.60
C PRO A 153 26.66 -27.44 -17.30
N GLU A 154 27.75 -27.38 -16.52
CA GLU A 154 27.85 -28.06 -15.22
C GLU A 154 26.97 -27.40 -14.15
N LEU A 155 26.78 -26.08 -14.25
CA LEU A 155 25.98 -25.28 -13.33
C LEU A 155 24.48 -25.26 -13.68
N CYS A 156 24.12 -25.56 -14.93
CA CYS A 156 22.74 -25.56 -15.41
C CYS A 156 21.75 -26.34 -14.51
N PRO A 157 22.06 -27.56 -14.00
CA PRO A 157 21.15 -28.28 -13.10
C PRO A 157 20.88 -27.56 -11.78
N THR A 158 21.91 -26.91 -11.21
CA THR A 158 21.78 -26.13 -9.98
C THR A 158 20.91 -24.89 -10.21
N LEU A 159 21.15 -24.17 -11.31
CA LEU A 159 20.37 -22.98 -11.69
C LEU A 159 18.90 -23.34 -11.97
N LEU A 160 18.63 -24.47 -12.64
CA LEU A 160 17.28 -25.00 -12.82
C LEU A 160 16.58 -25.28 -11.48
N GLY A 161 17.32 -25.80 -10.49
CA GLY A 161 16.79 -25.99 -9.13
C GLY A 161 16.36 -24.68 -8.48
N GLN A 162 17.19 -23.64 -8.59
CA GLN A 162 16.90 -22.30 -8.05
C GLN A 162 15.68 -21.65 -8.73
N LEU A 163 15.54 -21.78 -10.05
CA LEU A 163 14.39 -21.27 -10.79
C LEU A 163 13.08 -21.93 -10.36
N LYS A 164 13.08 -23.24 -10.10
CA LYS A 164 11.91 -23.95 -9.55
C LYS A 164 11.52 -23.43 -8.16
N THR A 165 12.51 -23.15 -7.30
CA THR A 165 12.25 -22.53 -5.99
C THR A 165 11.65 -21.14 -6.16
N MET A 166 12.19 -20.31 -7.05
CA MET A 166 11.67 -18.98 -7.35
C MET A 166 10.21 -19.02 -7.81
N ARG A 167 9.85 -19.93 -8.73
CA ARG A 167 8.46 -20.11 -9.18
C ARG A 167 7.53 -20.52 -8.02
N THR A 168 8.01 -21.37 -7.11
CA THR A 168 7.23 -21.78 -5.92
C THR A 168 6.97 -20.60 -4.98
N LEU A 169 7.90 -19.65 -4.87
CA LEU A 169 7.71 -18.44 -4.07
C LEU A 169 6.72 -17.48 -4.74
N MET A 170 6.81 -17.32 -6.06
CA MET A 170 5.89 -16.47 -6.83
C MET A 170 4.44 -16.99 -6.78
N ALA A 171 4.22 -18.30 -6.75
CA ALA A 171 2.88 -18.89 -6.65
C ALA A 171 2.20 -18.69 -5.29
N ARG A 172 2.91 -18.18 -4.27
CA ARG A 172 2.38 -17.94 -2.91
C ARG A 172 1.99 -16.48 -2.65
N VAL A 173 2.28 -15.58 -3.59
CA VAL A 173 2.02 -14.13 -3.54
C VAL A 173 0.85 -13.82 -4.45
#